data_AF-A0A8D8FBS5-F1
#
_entry.id   AF-A0A8D8FBS5-F1
#
_cell.length_a   1.000
_cell.length_b   1.000
_cell.length_c   1.000
_cell.angle_alpha   90.00
_cell.angle_beta   90.00
_cell.angle_gamma   90.00
#
_symmetry.space_group_name_H-M   'P 1'
#
loop_
_entity.id
_entity.type
_entity.pdbx_description
1 polymer ?
#
loop_
_entity_poly.entity_id
_entity_poly.type
_entity_poly.pdbx_seq_one_letter_code
_entity_poly.pdbx_strand_id
1 'polypeptide(L)'
;MSRFHWRTALRLLALTFLIAMVPEANGYSPFMNNRHGSFSKAPENGTSEQLASPYLAPGGLAALGSKKANKDSFATSQGKNAFEVIYQWKVIDFLYPSLQARNNAIRSRAFIPENNLPLGVDRFKNRIFITTPRWNPGVPATLSYLPLPVQDQSLPLIPYPDWSFHTTPQNADCSKLVSVYRIYVDECDRLWVLDAGVIDTLTNLQQVCPPKLLAFNLHTDELLFS
;
A
#
# COMPACT_ATOMS: atom_id res chain seq x y z
N MET A 1 -10.18 18.16 -69.92
CA MET A 1 -8.82 18.11 -70.51
C MET A 1 -7.94 18.97 -69.61
N SER A 2 -6.75 18.63 -69.15
CA SER A 2 -5.84 17.49 -69.35
C SER A 2 -4.97 17.35 -68.11
N ARG A 3 -4.40 16.15 -67.97
CA ARG A 3 -3.42 15.73 -66.97
C ARG A 3 -2.15 16.58 -67.02
N PHE A 4 -1.45 16.71 -65.89
CA PHE A 4 0.01 16.82 -65.89
C PHE A 4 0.60 15.95 -64.76
N HIS A 5 1.70 15.30 -65.09
CA HIS A 5 2.24 14.13 -64.42
C HIS A 5 3.77 14.21 -64.51
N TRP A 6 4.47 14.02 -63.37
CA TRP A 6 5.93 13.78 -63.19
C TRP A 6 6.87 14.96 -63.50
N ARG A 7 8.01 15.22 -62.82
CA ARG A 7 8.96 14.35 -62.11
C ARG A 7 9.95 15.19 -61.27
N THR A 8 10.30 14.68 -60.08
CA THR A 8 11.61 14.73 -59.36
C THR A 8 12.41 16.04 -59.17
N ALA A 9 12.70 16.37 -57.91
CA ALA A 9 14.07 16.65 -57.46
C ALA A 9 14.20 16.45 -55.93
N LEU A 10 15.05 15.49 -55.57
CA LEU A 10 15.60 15.21 -54.25
C LEU A 10 16.35 16.44 -53.72
N ARG A 11 16.12 16.84 -52.46
CA ARG A 11 17.16 17.48 -51.64
C ARG A 11 17.13 16.88 -50.24
N LEU A 12 18.21 16.16 -49.95
CA LEU A 12 18.57 15.69 -48.64
C LEU A 12 18.67 16.88 -47.67
N LEU A 13 18.04 16.76 -46.51
CA LEU A 13 18.48 17.45 -45.30
C LEU A 13 19.08 16.40 -44.39
N ALA A 14 20.42 16.40 -44.34
CA ALA A 14 21.17 15.72 -43.32
C ALA A 14 21.00 16.51 -42.01
N LEU A 15 20.31 15.94 -41.03
CA LEU A 15 20.47 16.37 -39.64
C LEU A 15 21.62 15.56 -39.03
N THR A 16 22.75 16.21 -38.89
CA THR A 16 23.91 15.76 -38.12
C THR A 16 23.53 15.66 -36.64
N PHE A 17 23.63 14.46 -36.08
CA PHE A 17 23.68 14.21 -34.65
C PHE A 17 25.00 14.75 -34.09
N LEU A 18 24.93 15.79 -33.26
CA LEU A 18 26.02 16.18 -32.37
C LEU A 18 25.77 15.51 -31.02
N ILE A 19 26.51 14.43 -30.79
CA ILE A 19 26.64 13.77 -29.49
C ILE A 19 27.50 14.68 -28.62
N ALA A 20 26.86 15.36 -27.67
CA ALA A 20 27.59 15.92 -26.53
C ALA A 20 27.83 14.78 -25.54
N MET A 21 29.09 14.32 -25.46
CA MET A 21 29.56 13.43 -24.41
C MET A 21 29.49 14.18 -23.08
N VAL A 22 28.50 13.84 -22.25
CA VAL A 22 28.47 14.20 -20.83
C VAL A 22 29.24 13.11 -20.07
N PRO A 23 30.24 13.47 -19.24
CA PRO A 23 31.03 12.49 -18.52
C PRO A 23 30.19 11.75 -17.47
N GLU A 24 30.46 10.46 -17.36
CA GLU A 24 29.86 9.52 -16.40
C GLU A 24 29.99 10.07 -14.96
N ALA A 25 28.85 10.47 -14.39
CA ALA A 25 28.76 10.70 -12.96
C ALA A 25 28.71 9.34 -12.26
N ASN A 26 29.85 8.98 -11.66
CA ASN A 26 30.04 7.84 -10.78
C ASN A 26 28.85 7.67 -9.82
N GLY A 27 28.29 6.46 -9.82
CA GLY A 27 27.21 6.05 -8.94
C GLY A 27 27.59 6.17 -7.47
N TYR A 28 26.83 7.00 -6.76
CA TYR A 28 26.72 6.95 -5.30
C TYR A 28 25.42 6.22 -4.94
N SER A 29 25.53 4.91 -4.73
CA SER A 29 24.54 4.13 -3.97
C SER A 29 24.86 4.28 -2.48
N PRO A 30 23.92 4.73 -1.62
CA PRO A 30 24.21 4.91 -0.19
C PRO A 30 24.15 3.60 0.61
N PHE A 31 24.07 2.44 -0.05
CA PHE A 31 24.05 1.13 0.61
C PHE A 31 25.25 0.28 0.19
N MET A 32 26.46 0.69 0.59
CA MET A 32 27.62 -0.20 0.66
C MET A 32 28.48 0.25 1.85
N ASN A 33 28.34 -0.44 2.97
CA ASN A 33 29.38 -0.46 3.99
C ASN A 33 29.55 -1.92 4.45
N ASN A 34 30.43 -2.63 3.74
CA ASN A 34 30.96 -3.91 4.18
C ASN A 34 31.92 -3.65 5.34
N ARG A 35 31.49 -3.94 6.56
CA ARG A 35 32.43 -4.39 7.60
C ARG A 35 32.50 -5.90 7.55
N HIS A 36 33.70 -6.41 7.31
CA HIS A 36 34.05 -7.82 7.43
C HIS A 36 33.65 -8.36 8.81
N GLY A 37 32.63 -9.21 8.84
CA GLY A 37 32.42 -10.21 9.87
C GLY A 37 32.52 -11.57 9.20
N SER A 38 33.62 -12.28 9.45
CA SER A 38 33.74 -13.71 9.11
C SER A 38 32.65 -14.47 9.88
N PHE A 39 31.78 -15.19 9.18
CA PHE A 39 30.91 -16.17 9.82
C PHE A 39 31.15 -17.53 9.16
N SER A 40 31.72 -18.42 9.96
CA SER A 40 32.03 -19.81 9.63
C SER A 40 30.77 -20.57 9.21
N LYS A 41 30.89 -21.38 8.17
CA LYS A 41 29.88 -22.36 7.75
C LYS A 41 29.70 -23.40 8.87
N ALA A 42 28.46 -23.65 9.27
CA ALA A 42 28.07 -24.78 10.12
C ALA A 42 26.83 -25.47 9.51
N PRO A 43 26.61 -26.77 9.80
CA PRO A 43 26.11 -27.75 8.84
C PRO A 43 24.59 -27.80 8.72
N GLU A 44 24.12 -28.34 7.60
CA GLU A 44 22.75 -28.78 7.38
C GLU A 44 22.33 -29.83 8.43
N ASN A 45 21.29 -29.53 9.20
CA ASN A 45 20.32 -30.51 9.69
C ASN A 45 19.05 -29.77 10.17
N GLY A 46 17.90 -30.22 9.68
CA GLY A 46 16.65 -29.47 9.74
C GLY A 46 16.02 -29.33 11.13
N THR A 47 15.11 -28.35 11.25
CA THR A 47 13.86 -28.40 12.01
C THR A 47 12.98 -27.18 11.67
N SER A 48 11.72 -27.46 11.33
CA SER A 48 10.51 -26.63 11.18
C SER A 48 10.60 -25.12 10.84
N GLU A 49 10.00 -24.76 9.71
CA GLU A 49 9.57 -23.41 9.35
C GLU A 49 8.75 -22.76 10.48
N GLN A 50 9.20 -21.59 10.91
CA GLN A 50 8.55 -20.76 11.90
C GLN A 50 7.39 -20.01 11.22
N LEU A 51 6.24 -20.69 11.11
CA LEU A 51 4.96 -20.08 10.72
C LEU A 51 4.69 -18.87 11.62
N ALA A 52 4.37 -17.73 11.00
CA ALA A 52 4.04 -16.49 11.69
C ALA A 52 3.06 -16.73 12.84
N SER A 53 3.42 -16.23 14.02
CA SER A 53 2.70 -16.44 15.26
C SER A 53 1.24 -15.97 15.13
N PRO A 54 0.24 -16.81 15.49
CA PRO A 54 -1.16 -16.40 15.45
C PRO A 54 -1.43 -15.35 16.54
N TYR A 55 -2.20 -14.31 16.18
CA TYR A 55 -2.76 -13.37 17.14
C TYR A 55 -3.64 -14.11 18.16
N LEU A 56 -3.32 -13.96 19.46
CA LEU A 56 -4.15 -14.37 20.59
C LEU A 56 -4.84 -13.12 21.16
N ALA A 57 -6.15 -13.18 21.40
CA ALA A 57 -6.95 -12.08 21.95
C ALA A 57 -6.52 -11.71 23.38
N PRO A 58 -6.54 -10.42 23.80
CA PRO A 58 -6.16 -10.04 25.15
C PRO A 58 -7.36 -10.07 26.10
N GLY A 59 -7.38 -11.05 27.00
CA GLY A 59 -8.14 -11.03 28.25
C GLY A 59 -7.16 -11.16 29.42
N GLY A 60 -7.01 -10.10 30.21
CA GLY A 60 -6.11 -10.09 31.37
C GLY A 60 -5.81 -8.70 31.93
N LEU A 61 -6.84 -7.98 32.40
CA LEU A 61 -6.64 -6.85 33.31
C LEU A 61 -6.29 -7.39 34.71
N ALA A 62 -5.08 -7.10 35.21
CA ALA A 62 -4.84 -6.76 36.62
C ALA A 62 -3.38 -6.38 36.90
N ALA A 63 -3.24 -5.32 37.71
CA ALA A 63 -2.12 -4.97 38.59
C ALA A 63 -1.01 -4.03 38.07
N LEU A 64 -0.70 -3.06 38.95
CA LEU A 64 0.35 -2.00 38.96
C LEU A 64 -0.20 -0.63 38.49
N GLY A 65 -0.48 0.38 39.31
CA GLY A 65 0.06 0.77 40.62
C GLY A 65 0.43 2.26 40.53
N SER A 66 -0.42 3.15 41.06
CA SER A 66 -0.28 4.62 40.93
C SER A 66 0.89 5.18 41.74
N LYS A 67 1.72 6.03 41.14
CA LYS A 67 2.61 6.97 41.86
C LYS A 67 2.46 8.40 41.31
N LYS A 68 2.15 9.34 42.22
CA LYS A 68 2.12 10.80 41.99
C LYS A 68 3.53 11.32 41.68
N ALA A 69 3.64 12.23 40.71
CA ALA A 69 4.85 13.02 40.47
C ALA A 69 4.59 14.51 40.81
N ASN A 70 5.57 15.11 41.50
CA ASN A 70 5.58 16.46 42.05
C ASN A 70 5.88 17.52 40.96
N LYS A 71 5.38 18.72 41.20
CA LYS A 71 5.50 19.92 40.35
C LYS A 71 6.88 20.57 40.54
N ASP A 72 7.33 21.29 39.51
CA ASP A 72 8.48 22.22 39.46
C ASP A 72 9.76 21.71 38.79
N SER A 73 9.88 21.97 37.48
CA SER A 73 10.99 22.77 36.95
C SER A 73 10.73 23.13 35.47
N PHE A 74 10.80 24.41 35.19
CA PHE A 74 10.52 25.11 33.93
C PHE A 74 11.62 24.86 32.85
N ALA A 75 12.31 23.72 32.91
CA ALA A 75 13.46 23.43 32.05
C ALA A 75 13.56 21.95 31.67
N THR A 76 12.51 21.37 31.07
CA THR A 76 12.62 20.17 30.19
C THR A 76 11.40 20.09 29.28
N SER A 77 11.42 20.76 28.13
CA SER A 77 10.42 20.55 27.07
C SER A 77 11.06 20.61 25.68
N GLN A 78 11.95 19.66 25.40
CA GLN A 78 12.54 19.49 24.07
C GLN A 78 12.50 17.99 23.75
N GLY A 79 11.51 17.60 22.94
CA GLY A 79 11.39 16.25 22.36
C GLY A 79 10.25 15.35 22.86
N LYS A 80 9.14 15.88 23.39
CA LYS A 80 7.91 15.09 23.50
C LYS A 80 7.34 14.90 22.10
N ASN A 81 7.10 13.66 21.68
CA ASN A 81 6.49 13.32 20.40
C ASN A 81 5.26 14.22 20.15
N ALA A 82 5.31 15.04 19.10
CA ALA A 82 4.21 15.92 18.70
C ALA A 82 2.99 15.15 18.16
N PHE A 83 3.17 13.85 17.91
CA PHE A 83 2.16 12.93 17.40
C PHE A 83 2.06 11.70 18.29
N GLU A 84 0.84 11.22 18.47
CA GLU A 84 0.56 9.94 19.08
C GLU A 84 0.45 8.86 17.98
N VAL A 85 1.13 7.74 18.18
CA VAL A 85 0.98 6.57 17.30
C VAL A 85 -0.25 5.80 17.74
N ILE A 86 -1.29 5.86 16.90
CA ILE A 86 -2.54 5.14 17.14
C ILE A 86 -2.56 3.76 16.47
N TYR A 87 -1.86 3.61 15.35
CA TYR A 87 -1.70 2.34 14.64
C TYR A 87 -0.27 2.21 14.09
N GLN A 88 0.25 0.98 14.11
CA GLN A 88 1.57 0.64 13.60
C GLN A 88 1.64 -0.83 13.18
N TRP A 89 2.39 -1.09 12.11
CA TRP A 89 2.66 -2.44 11.62
C TRP A 89 4.13 -2.57 11.25
N LYS A 90 4.70 -3.74 11.52
CA LYS A 90 5.92 -4.17 10.83
C LYS A 90 5.61 -4.67 9.43
N VAL A 91 4.49 -5.38 9.30
CA VAL A 91 3.96 -5.96 8.06
C VAL A 91 2.43 -5.82 8.13
N ILE A 92 1.83 -5.29 7.07
CA ILE A 92 0.38 -5.14 6.98
C ILE A 92 -0.28 -6.51 6.79
N ASP A 93 -1.41 -6.70 7.47
CA ASP A 93 -2.28 -7.86 7.32
C ASP A 93 -3.72 -7.41 7.05
N PHE A 94 -4.58 -8.34 6.63
CA PHE A 94 -5.98 -8.08 6.30
C PHE A 94 -6.91 -9.02 7.06
N LEU A 95 -8.10 -8.54 7.41
CA LEU A 95 -9.09 -9.32 8.14
C LEU A 95 -9.79 -10.29 7.18
N TYR A 96 -9.20 -11.46 7.00
CA TYR A 96 -9.80 -12.55 6.24
C TYR A 96 -10.97 -13.20 7.00
N PRO A 97 -11.95 -13.80 6.28
CA PRO A 97 -13.07 -14.50 6.92
C PRO A 97 -12.64 -15.69 7.80
N SER A 98 -11.46 -16.27 7.53
CA SER A 98 -10.89 -17.31 8.36
C SER A 98 -9.37 -17.37 8.19
N LEU A 99 -8.69 -17.98 9.17
CA LEU A 99 -7.26 -18.26 9.08
C LEU A 99 -6.93 -19.15 7.87
N GLN A 100 -7.82 -20.09 7.53
CA GLN A 100 -7.68 -20.92 6.34
C GLN A 100 -7.73 -20.09 5.06
N ALA A 101 -8.67 -19.14 4.94
CA ALA A 101 -8.75 -18.25 3.78
C ALA A 101 -7.47 -17.40 3.63
N ARG A 102 -6.97 -16.85 4.75
CA ARG A 102 -5.70 -16.11 4.77
C ARG A 102 -4.52 -16.97 4.32
N ASN A 103 -4.38 -18.17 4.89
CA ASN A 103 -3.29 -19.08 4.55
C ASN A 103 -3.38 -19.57 3.10
N ASN A 104 -4.60 -19.76 2.57
CA ASN A 104 -4.80 -20.05 1.15
C ASN A 104 -4.31 -18.89 0.28
N ALA A 105 -4.65 -17.65 0.63
CA ALA A 105 -4.19 -16.47 -0.11
C ALA A 105 -2.66 -16.31 -0.10
N ILE A 106 -2.02 -16.64 1.02
CA ILE A 106 -0.55 -16.66 1.11
C ILE A 106 0.04 -17.74 0.21
N ARG A 107 -0.47 -18.97 0.29
CA ARG A 107 0.00 -20.11 -0.53
C ARG A 107 -0.19 -19.87 -2.02
N SER A 108 -1.30 -19.28 -2.43
CA SER A 108 -1.58 -18.93 -3.82
C SER A 108 -0.90 -17.65 -4.28
N ARG A 109 -0.19 -16.95 -3.38
CA ARG A 109 0.40 -15.61 -3.60
C ARG A 109 -0.61 -14.52 -3.97
N ALA A 110 -1.91 -14.75 -3.74
CA ALA A 110 -2.92 -13.70 -3.77
C ALA A 110 -2.71 -12.67 -2.64
N PHE A 111 -2.01 -13.07 -1.58
CA PHE A 111 -1.51 -12.19 -0.53
C PHE A 111 -0.02 -12.42 -0.29
N ILE A 112 0.80 -11.40 -0.53
CA ILE A 112 2.23 -11.39 -0.22
C ILE A 112 2.42 -10.29 0.82
N PRO A 113 2.57 -10.62 2.12
CA PRO A 113 2.53 -9.63 3.21
C PRO A 113 3.47 -8.44 3.00
N GLU A 114 4.68 -8.68 2.49
CA GLU A 114 5.75 -7.70 2.32
C GLU A 114 5.45 -6.66 1.23
N ASN A 115 4.47 -6.92 0.35
CA ASN A 115 4.18 -6.09 -0.82
C ASN A 115 3.11 -5.02 -0.56
N ASN A 116 2.53 -4.97 0.63
CA ASN A 116 1.38 -4.11 0.95
C ASN A 116 1.88 -2.78 1.52
N LEU A 117 1.96 -1.77 0.65
CA LEU A 117 2.43 -0.44 1.00
C LEU A 117 1.25 0.53 1.14
N PRO A 118 1.04 1.15 2.32
CA PRO A 118 -0.01 2.12 2.49
C PRO A 118 0.37 3.44 1.81
N LEU A 119 -0.61 4.12 1.20
CA LEU A 119 -0.37 5.37 0.45
C LEU A 119 -1.15 6.57 1.00
N GLY A 120 -2.45 6.42 1.23
CA GLY A 120 -3.34 7.50 1.65
C GLY A 120 -4.15 7.07 2.86
N VAL A 121 -4.48 8.05 3.70
CA VAL A 121 -5.37 7.88 4.85
C VAL A 121 -6.38 9.03 4.90
N ASP A 122 -7.58 8.73 5.36
CA ASP A 122 -8.59 9.74 5.71
C ASP A 122 -9.45 9.23 6.86
N ARG A 123 -10.22 10.10 7.51
CA ARG A 123 -11.00 9.75 8.70
C ARG A 123 -12.45 10.18 8.57
N PHE A 124 -13.34 9.27 8.91
CA PHE A 124 -14.74 9.57 9.17
C PHE A 124 -15.19 8.99 10.51
N LYS A 125 -15.62 9.85 11.42
CA LYS A 125 -16.09 9.47 12.77
C LYS A 125 -15.11 8.49 13.45
N ASN A 126 -15.53 7.23 13.59
CA ASN A 126 -14.80 6.18 14.27
C ASN A 126 -14.09 5.23 13.30
N ARG A 127 -13.76 5.69 12.09
CA ARG A 127 -13.09 4.91 11.06
C ARG A 127 -11.93 5.71 10.46
N ILE A 128 -10.77 5.06 10.36
CA ILE A 128 -9.64 5.54 9.57
C ILE A 128 -9.60 4.69 8.32
N PHE A 129 -9.82 5.31 7.17
CA PHE A 129 -9.64 4.69 5.87
C PHE A 129 -8.17 4.71 5.49
N ILE A 130 -7.74 3.65 4.81
CA ILE A 130 -6.37 3.47 4.35
C ILE A 130 -6.38 2.82 2.97
N THR A 131 -5.53 3.31 2.09
CA THR A 131 -5.36 2.74 0.75
C THR A 131 -4.07 1.93 0.69
N THR A 132 -4.15 0.74 0.12
CA THR A 132 -3.02 -0.14 -0.21
C THR A 132 -3.05 -0.39 -1.72
N PRO A 133 -2.49 0.52 -2.55
CA PRO A 133 -2.51 0.36 -4.01
C PRO A 133 -1.81 -0.94 -4.45
N ARG A 134 -2.22 -1.51 -5.58
CA ARG A 134 -1.60 -2.73 -6.15
C ARG A 134 -0.33 -2.38 -6.93
N TRP A 135 0.62 -1.76 -6.25
CA TRP A 135 1.94 -1.44 -6.81
C TRP A 135 2.81 -2.67 -7.03
N ASN A 136 2.62 -3.67 -6.17
CA ASN A 136 3.28 -4.97 -6.22
C ASN A 136 2.22 -6.07 -6.27
N PRO A 137 2.59 -7.29 -6.71
CA PRO A 137 1.67 -8.42 -6.70
C PRO A 137 1.32 -8.82 -5.26
N GLY A 138 0.19 -9.51 -5.09
CA GLY A 138 -0.21 -10.05 -3.78
C GLY A 138 -0.78 -9.01 -2.82
N VAL A 139 -1.36 -7.93 -3.33
CA VAL A 139 -2.18 -6.99 -2.56
C VAL A 139 -3.64 -7.42 -2.66
N PRO A 140 -4.28 -7.91 -1.58
CA PRO A 140 -5.57 -8.57 -1.66
C PRO A 140 -6.76 -7.58 -1.67
N ALA A 141 -6.67 -6.51 -0.88
CA ALA A 141 -7.63 -5.41 -0.85
C ALA A 141 -6.87 -4.09 -1.01
N THR A 142 -7.48 -3.13 -1.72
CA THR A 142 -6.84 -1.85 -2.04
C THR A 142 -7.37 -0.65 -1.25
N LEU A 143 -8.54 -0.82 -0.65
CA LEU A 143 -9.18 0.15 0.22
C LEU A 143 -9.66 -0.60 1.46
N SER A 144 -9.35 -0.06 2.62
CA SER A 144 -9.68 -0.69 3.90
C SER A 144 -9.93 0.38 4.95
N TYR A 145 -10.40 -0.04 6.11
CA TYR A 145 -10.53 0.82 7.28
C TYR A 145 -10.09 0.13 8.56
N LEU A 146 -9.89 0.95 9.60
CA LEU A 146 -9.64 0.53 10.97
C LEU A 146 -10.58 1.28 11.93
N PRO A 147 -11.06 0.61 13.00
CA PRO A 147 -11.99 1.21 13.94
C PRO A 147 -11.30 2.19 14.90
N LEU A 148 -12.05 3.13 15.44
CA LEU A 148 -11.68 3.93 16.62
C LEU A 148 -12.76 3.74 17.70
N PRO A 149 -12.42 3.78 19.01
CA PRO A 149 -11.07 3.90 19.55
C PRO A 149 -10.22 2.64 19.29
N VAL A 150 -8.89 2.82 19.30
CA VAL A 150 -7.94 1.73 19.06
C VAL A 150 -7.98 0.73 20.21
N GLN A 151 -8.16 -0.55 19.89
CA GLN A 151 -8.11 -1.66 20.85
C GLN A 151 -6.76 -2.37 20.80
N ASP A 152 -6.24 -2.56 19.59
CA ASP A 152 -4.90 -3.09 19.29
C ASP A 152 -4.30 -2.22 18.18
N GLN A 153 -3.06 -1.78 18.37
CA GLN A 153 -2.36 -0.88 17.44
C GLN A 153 -1.90 -1.60 16.16
N SER A 154 -1.99 -2.92 16.09
CA SER A 154 -1.55 -3.71 14.94
C SER A 154 -2.68 -4.54 14.31
N LEU A 155 -3.93 -4.12 14.50
CA LEU A 155 -5.09 -4.77 13.90
C LEU A 155 -4.92 -4.98 12.39
N PRO A 156 -5.36 -6.12 11.85
CA PRO A 156 -5.41 -6.31 10.41
C PRO A 156 -6.41 -5.32 9.79
N LEU A 157 -6.10 -4.86 8.57
CA LEU A 157 -6.95 -3.96 7.81
C LEU A 157 -8.27 -4.63 7.43
N ILE A 158 -9.39 -3.91 7.59
CA ILE A 158 -10.72 -4.42 7.24
C ILE A 158 -11.06 -3.90 5.83
N PRO A 159 -11.22 -4.77 4.82
CA PRO A 159 -11.57 -4.35 3.46
C PRO A 159 -12.86 -3.53 3.43
N TYR A 160 -12.90 -2.52 2.57
CA TYR A 160 -14.03 -1.59 2.48
C TYR A 160 -14.68 -1.57 1.09
N PRO A 161 -16.02 -1.57 1.01
CA PRO A 161 -16.95 -1.83 2.12
C PRO A 161 -16.88 -3.30 2.60
N ASP A 162 -16.47 -4.21 1.72
CA ASP A 162 -16.17 -5.60 2.03
C ASP A 162 -15.30 -6.25 0.92
N TRP A 163 -14.96 -7.53 1.10
CA TRP A 163 -14.14 -8.31 0.16
C TRP A 163 -14.71 -8.37 -1.26
N SER A 164 -16.04 -8.30 -1.44
CA SER A 164 -16.69 -8.43 -2.75
C SER A 164 -16.40 -7.25 -3.68
N PHE A 165 -16.04 -6.09 -3.13
CA PHE A 165 -15.68 -4.88 -3.88
C PHE A 165 -14.25 -4.87 -4.40
N HIS A 166 -13.44 -5.87 -4.09
CA HIS A 166 -12.07 -5.97 -4.59
C HIS A 166 -11.98 -7.02 -5.70
N THR A 167 -11.47 -6.63 -6.86
CA THR A 167 -11.26 -7.59 -7.95
C THR A 167 -10.08 -8.53 -7.66
N THR A 168 -10.00 -9.64 -8.39
CA THR A 168 -8.76 -10.41 -8.52
C THR A 168 -7.92 -9.82 -9.68
N PRO A 169 -6.57 -9.75 -9.56
CA PRO A 169 -5.73 -9.26 -10.65
C PRO A 169 -5.75 -10.16 -11.90
N GLN A 170 -5.91 -11.48 -11.72
CA GLN A 170 -5.87 -12.46 -12.81
C GLN A 170 -7.09 -12.37 -13.74
N ASN A 171 -8.23 -11.92 -13.22
CA ASN A 171 -9.46 -11.73 -13.98
C ASN A 171 -10.15 -10.45 -13.47
N ALA A 172 -9.64 -9.30 -13.90
CA ALA A 172 -10.07 -8.01 -13.41
C ALA A 172 -11.53 -7.71 -13.80
N ASP A 173 -12.39 -7.55 -12.80
CA ASP A 173 -13.73 -7.02 -12.92
C ASP A 173 -13.69 -5.51 -12.70
N CYS A 174 -13.89 -4.74 -13.79
CA CYS A 174 -13.79 -3.29 -13.75
C CYS A 174 -14.93 -2.59 -13.01
N SER A 175 -16.01 -3.31 -12.65
CA SER A 175 -17.05 -2.80 -11.75
C SER A 175 -16.58 -2.72 -10.29
N LYS A 176 -15.47 -3.40 -9.96
CA LYS A 176 -14.87 -3.48 -8.63
C LYS A 176 -13.62 -2.62 -8.51
N LEU A 177 -13.17 -2.39 -7.28
CA LEU A 177 -11.93 -1.69 -6.99
C LEU A 177 -10.72 -2.50 -7.44
N VAL A 178 -9.89 -1.88 -8.28
CA VAL A 178 -8.63 -2.42 -8.79
C VAL A 178 -7.49 -1.94 -7.91
N SER A 179 -7.15 -0.65 -7.98
CA SER A 179 -6.01 -0.07 -7.25
C SER A 179 -6.29 1.38 -6.90
N VAL A 180 -6.79 1.58 -5.69
CA VAL A 180 -7.15 2.88 -5.14
C VAL A 180 -5.89 3.63 -4.71
N TYR A 181 -5.67 4.81 -5.28
CA TYR A 181 -4.51 5.65 -5.00
C TYR A 181 -4.81 6.77 -4.00
N ARG A 182 -5.99 7.36 -4.11
CA ARG A 182 -6.39 8.49 -3.27
C ARG A 182 -7.82 8.31 -2.82
N ILE A 183 -8.05 8.80 -1.60
CA ILE A 183 -9.37 8.90 -0.99
C ILE A 183 -9.54 10.29 -0.41
N TYR A 184 -10.79 10.72 -0.32
CA TYR A 184 -11.16 11.98 0.31
C TYR A 184 -12.56 11.86 0.93
N VAL A 185 -12.67 12.21 2.21
CA VAL A 185 -13.95 12.35 2.90
C VAL A 185 -14.40 13.81 2.79
N ASP A 186 -15.55 14.03 2.15
CA ASP A 186 -16.11 15.37 1.98
C ASP A 186 -17.07 15.76 3.12
N GLU A 187 -17.52 17.01 3.11
CA GLU A 187 -18.46 17.56 4.09
C GLU A 187 -19.88 16.97 4.02
N CYS A 188 -20.18 16.20 2.97
CA CYS A 188 -21.46 15.51 2.78
C CYS A 188 -21.40 14.05 3.28
N ASP A 189 -20.36 13.69 4.03
CA ASP A 189 -20.11 12.33 4.52
C ASP A 189 -20.03 11.31 3.38
N ARG A 190 -19.39 11.68 2.26
CA ARG A 190 -19.09 10.77 1.15
C ARG A 190 -17.61 10.46 1.10
N LEU A 191 -17.29 9.20 0.86
CA LEU A 191 -15.92 8.78 0.57
C LEU A 191 -15.70 8.76 -0.93
N TRP A 192 -14.93 9.72 -1.42
CA TRP A 192 -14.46 9.76 -2.80
C TRP A 192 -13.25 8.85 -2.96
N VAL A 193 -13.24 8.07 -4.03
CA VAL A 193 -12.24 7.03 -4.28
C VAL A 193 -11.72 7.18 -5.71
N LEU A 194 -10.43 7.47 -5.84
CA LEU A 194 -9.73 7.46 -7.12
C LEU A 194 -9.06 6.11 -7.34
N ASP A 195 -9.65 5.29 -8.20
CA ASP A 195 -9.11 4.00 -8.64
C ASP A 195 -8.35 4.19 -9.95
N ALA A 196 -7.06 3.89 -9.93
CA ALA A 196 -6.19 4.07 -11.09
C ALA A 196 -6.39 3.00 -12.17
N GLY A 197 -7.02 1.85 -11.83
CA GLY A 197 -7.23 0.76 -12.78
C GLY A 197 -5.95 0.04 -13.23
N VAL A 198 -4.81 0.32 -12.57
CA VAL A 198 -3.51 -0.29 -12.85
C VAL A 198 -3.11 -1.26 -11.76
N ILE A 199 -2.30 -2.26 -12.11
CA ILE A 199 -1.67 -3.19 -11.17
C ILE A 199 -0.16 -3.30 -11.45
N ASP A 200 0.56 -3.86 -10.49
CA ASP A 200 1.99 -4.19 -10.55
C ASP A 200 2.87 -3.00 -10.98
N THR A 201 2.48 -1.79 -10.56
CA THR A 201 3.04 -0.51 -11.01
C THR A 201 4.56 -0.39 -10.81
N LEU A 202 5.12 -1.05 -9.80
CA LEU A 202 6.56 -1.01 -9.48
C LEU A 202 7.37 -2.14 -10.14
N THR A 203 6.71 -3.16 -10.69
CA THR A 203 7.38 -4.33 -11.29
C THR A 203 7.11 -4.43 -12.78
N ASN A 204 5.85 -4.41 -13.19
CA ASN A 204 5.38 -4.45 -14.57
C ASN A 204 4.00 -3.79 -14.65
N LEU A 205 3.97 -2.48 -14.87
CA LEU A 205 2.73 -1.71 -14.90
C LEU A 205 1.76 -2.26 -15.95
N GLN A 206 0.56 -2.66 -15.51
CA GLN A 206 -0.52 -3.14 -16.38
C GLN A 206 -1.79 -2.35 -16.14
N GLN A 207 -2.34 -1.74 -17.20
CA GLN A 207 -3.68 -1.16 -17.17
C GLN A 207 -4.70 -2.27 -17.41
N VAL A 208 -5.38 -2.70 -16.35
CA VAL A 208 -6.39 -3.79 -16.43
C VAL A 208 -7.81 -3.26 -16.55
N CYS A 209 -8.05 -2.02 -16.11
CA CYS A 209 -9.33 -1.32 -16.24
C CYS A 209 -9.08 0.17 -16.50
N PRO A 210 -9.98 0.94 -17.13
CA PRO A 210 -9.87 2.39 -17.16
C PRO A 210 -9.86 2.98 -15.73
N PRO A 211 -9.19 4.12 -15.51
CA PRO A 211 -9.29 4.82 -14.23
C PRO A 211 -10.74 5.25 -13.97
N LYS A 212 -11.17 5.19 -12.72
CA LYS A 212 -12.54 5.56 -12.32
C LYS A 212 -12.58 6.32 -11.00
N LEU A 213 -13.61 7.13 -10.85
CA LEU A 213 -13.92 7.89 -9.65
C LEU A 213 -15.20 7.32 -9.06
N LEU A 214 -15.15 6.88 -7.81
CA LEU A 214 -16.32 6.37 -7.10
C LEU A 214 -16.65 7.26 -5.91
N ALA A 215 -17.90 7.23 -5.46
CA ALA A 215 -18.29 7.77 -4.18
C ALA A 215 -19.14 6.78 -3.38
N PHE A 216 -18.81 6.60 -2.10
CA PHE A 216 -19.59 5.80 -1.17
C PHE A 216 -20.29 6.70 -0.15
N ASN A 217 -21.52 6.34 0.21
CA ASN A 217 -22.20 6.94 1.36
C ASN A 217 -21.60 6.38 2.65
N LEU A 218 -20.97 7.22 3.48
CA LEU A 218 -20.29 6.75 4.70
C LEU A 218 -21.23 6.38 5.85
N HIS A 219 -22.53 6.57 5.71
CA HIS A 219 -23.51 6.09 6.70
C HIS A 219 -24.04 4.69 6.37
N THR A 220 -24.16 4.35 5.09
CA THR A 220 -24.69 3.05 4.62
C THR A 220 -23.64 2.13 4.01
N ASP A 221 -22.44 2.66 3.73
CA ASP A 221 -21.36 2.00 2.99
C ASP A 221 -21.76 1.54 1.58
N GLU A 222 -22.81 2.15 1.03
CA GLU A 222 -23.30 1.88 -0.32
C GLU A 222 -22.61 2.76 -1.36
N LEU A 223 -22.36 2.16 -2.53
CA LEU A 223 -21.86 2.86 -3.69
C LEU A 223 -22.93 3.80 -4.25
N LEU A 224 -22.63 5.09 -4.36
CA LEU A 224 -23.53 6.10 -4.93
C LEU A 224 -23.37 6.25 -6.44
N PHE A 225 -22.13 6.25 -6.93
CA PHE A 225 -21.83 6.26 -8.36
C PHE A 225 -20.41 5.71 -8.62
N SER A 226 -20.17 5.22 -9.84
CA SER A 226 -18.89 4.70 -10.35
C SER A 226 -18.69 4.98 -11.82
#